data_AF-A0A1S8DC69-F1
#
_entry.id   AF-A0A1S8DC69-F1
#
_cell.length_a   1.000
_cell.length_b   1.000
_cell.length_c   1.000
_cell.angle_alpha   90.00
_cell.angle_beta   90.00
_cell.angle_gamma   90.00
#
_symmetry.space_group_name_H-M   'P 1'
#
loop_
_entity.id
_entity.type
_entity.pdbx_description
1 polymer ?
#
loop_
_entity_poly.entity_id
_entity_poly.type
_entity_poly.pdbx_seq_one_letter_code
_entity_poly.pdbx_strand_id
1 'polypeptide(L)'
;MNNVKNWLADLAVLPEVNLARRWLPVRSTHQCDTLTLDKLMHTLQALGPVSGWLQTAGEVVWLNKQQVQLAAHTPPLAAELFAGDTCWQLSSLPRGRWQLDRHDVNLDEQEPTHLARVVRHLAVQRGRQLMYWQLWQAGEDNAPECRAAVLRSFEESPV
;
A
#
# COMPACT_ATOMS: atom_id res chain seq x y z
N MET A 1 18.34 19.28 5.27
CA MET A 1 18.01 18.62 6.56
C MET A 1 17.04 17.49 6.26
N ASN A 2 17.21 16.31 6.86
CA ASN A 2 16.27 15.20 6.69
C ASN A 2 15.16 15.30 7.74
N ASN A 3 13.97 15.77 7.33
CA ASN A 3 12.82 15.97 8.22
C ASN A 3 12.45 14.71 9.01
N VAL A 4 12.61 13.52 8.40
CA VAL A 4 12.34 12.22 9.05
C VAL A 4 13.21 12.00 10.28
N LYS A 5 14.51 12.36 10.20
CA LYS A 5 15.44 12.20 11.33
C LYS A 5 15.08 13.12 12.50
N ASN A 6 14.64 14.34 12.20
CA ASN A 6 14.21 15.30 13.23
C ASN A 6 12.95 14.82 13.93
N TRP A 7 11.94 14.38 13.18
CA TRP A 7 10.71 13.85 13.79
C TRP A 7 10.96 12.61 14.65
N LEU A 8 11.89 11.73 14.26
CA LEU A 8 12.27 10.58 15.10
C LEU A 8 12.91 11.02 16.41
N ALA A 9 13.74 12.06 16.39
CA ALA A 9 14.33 12.64 17.60
C ALA A 9 13.25 13.25 18.51
N ASP A 10 12.28 13.98 17.92
CA ASP A 10 11.16 14.57 18.65
C ASP A 10 10.26 13.50 19.27
N LEU A 11 9.98 12.41 18.55
CA LEU A 11 9.22 11.27 19.06
C LEU A 11 9.94 10.52 20.18
N ALA A 12 11.28 10.50 20.16
CA ALA A 12 12.09 9.81 21.16
C ALA A 12 12.10 10.50 22.53
N VAL A 13 11.83 11.82 22.59
CA VAL A 13 11.77 12.57 23.85
C VAL A 13 10.38 12.57 24.50
N LEU A 14 9.36 12.01 23.83
CA LEU A 14 8.03 11.88 24.40
C LEU A 14 7.99 10.81 25.51
N PRO A 15 7.26 11.03 26.61
CA PRO A 15 7.24 10.15 27.79
C PRO A 15 6.60 8.78 27.51
N GLU A 16 5.92 8.60 26.38
CA GLU A 16 5.34 7.33 25.97
C GLU A 16 6.39 6.43 25.31
N VAL A 17 6.99 5.56 26.13
CA VAL A 17 8.13 4.66 25.85
C VAL A 17 8.00 3.78 24.58
N ASN A 18 6.81 3.69 23.98
CA ASN A 18 6.56 2.87 22.79
C ASN A 18 6.18 3.66 21.52
N LEU A 19 6.05 4.98 21.56
CA LEU A 19 5.66 5.73 20.35
C LEU A 19 6.76 5.66 19.27
N ALA A 20 8.01 5.97 19.63
CA ALA A 20 9.13 5.91 18.68
C ALA A 20 9.32 4.53 18.04
N ARG A 21 9.02 3.45 18.78
CA ARG A 21 9.11 2.06 18.27
C ARG A 21 8.01 1.66 17.28
N ARG A 22 6.93 2.45 17.19
CA ARG A 22 5.82 2.23 16.24
C ARG A 22 6.07 2.88 14.88
N TRP A 23 7.05 3.77 14.80
CA TRP A 23 7.41 4.51 13.60
C TRP A 23 8.71 3.97 13.04
N LEU A 24 8.72 3.68 11.75
CA LEU A 24 9.87 3.13 11.06
C LEU A 24 10.32 4.10 9.98
N PRO A 25 11.59 4.54 9.97
CA PRO A 25 12.14 5.26 8.83
C PRO A 25 12.15 4.34 7.61
N VAL A 26 11.57 4.78 6.50
CA VAL A 26 11.58 4.02 5.25
C VAL A 26 11.90 4.94 4.08
N ARG A 27 12.40 4.36 3.00
CA ARG A 27 12.39 5.01 1.69
C ARG A 27 11.19 4.49 0.91
N SER A 28 10.32 5.40 0.50
CA SER A 28 9.23 5.07 -0.43
C SER A 28 9.36 5.86 -1.72
N THR A 29 9.17 5.17 -2.85
CA THR A 29 8.92 5.76 -4.16
C THR A 29 7.47 5.54 -4.56
N HIS A 30 6.93 6.47 -5.35
CA HIS A 30 5.57 6.40 -5.86
C HIS A 30 5.59 6.63 -7.38
N GLN A 31 4.87 5.78 -8.11
CA GLN A 31 4.58 5.95 -9.52
C GLN A 31 3.08 5.82 -9.73
N CYS A 32 2.53 6.63 -10.63
CA CYS A 32 1.11 6.64 -10.96
C CYS A 32 0.94 6.54 -12.47
N ASP A 33 0.27 5.49 -12.93
CA ASP A 33 -0.02 5.28 -14.35
C ASP A 33 -1.52 5.30 -14.61
N THR A 34 -1.95 6.05 -15.65
CA THR A 34 -3.33 5.99 -16.14
C THR A 34 -3.42 5.03 -17.34
N LEU A 35 -4.24 3.99 -17.21
CA LEU A 35 -4.31 2.86 -18.13
C LEU A 35 -5.69 2.72 -18.79
N THR A 36 -5.70 2.22 -20.02
CA THR A 36 -6.89 1.64 -20.66
C THR A 36 -7.08 0.20 -20.18
N LEU A 37 -8.26 -0.39 -20.42
CA LEU A 37 -8.55 -1.76 -19.99
C LEU A 37 -7.51 -2.77 -20.49
N ASP A 38 -7.19 -2.76 -21.78
CA ASP A 38 -6.23 -3.72 -22.36
C ASP A 38 -4.83 -3.60 -21.71
N LYS A 39 -4.36 -2.36 -21.51
CA LYS A 39 -3.08 -2.11 -20.85
C LYS A 39 -3.13 -2.53 -19.39
N LEU A 40 -4.21 -2.25 -18.69
CA LEU A 40 -4.39 -2.67 -17.30
C LEU A 40 -4.32 -4.19 -17.17
N MET A 41 -5.05 -4.92 -18.01
CA MET A 41 -5.08 -6.39 -17.98
C MET A 41 -3.69 -6.97 -18.22
N HIS A 42 -2.96 -6.43 -19.20
CA HIS A 42 -1.57 -6.82 -19.46
C HIS A 42 -0.66 -6.49 -18.27
N THR A 43 -0.76 -5.29 -17.70
CA THR A 43 0.05 -4.86 -16.56
C THR A 43 -0.20 -5.76 -15.34
N LEU A 44 -1.46 -6.03 -15.00
CA LEU A 44 -1.83 -6.88 -13.86
C LEU A 44 -1.34 -8.33 -14.03
N GLN A 45 -1.41 -8.88 -15.24
CA GLN A 45 -0.87 -10.22 -15.54
C GLN A 45 0.66 -10.26 -15.43
N ALA A 46 1.34 -9.17 -15.81
CA ALA A 46 2.79 -9.03 -15.79
C ALA A 46 3.37 -8.80 -14.40
N LEU A 47 2.55 -8.46 -13.38
CA LEU A 47 3.01 -8.36 -11.99
C LEU A 47 3.54 -9.69 -11.44
N GLY A 48 3.14 -10.81 -12.04
CA GLY A 48 3.45 -12.14 -11.55
C GLY A 48 2.62 -12.51 -10.32
N PRO A 49 3.12 -13.41 -9.44
CA PRO A 49 2.42 -13.81 -8.22
C PRO A 49 2.35 -12.66 -7.20
N VAL A 50 1.13 -12.25 -6.87
CA VAL A 50 0.85 -11.19 -5.89
C VAL A 50 -0.09 -11.69 -4.80
N SER A 51 -0.15 -10.96 -3.71
CA SER A 51 -1.12 -11.17 -2.63
C SER A 51 -1.96 -9.92 -2.48
N GLY A 52 -3.22 -10.05 -2.07
CA GLY A 52 -4.07 -8.91 -1.78
C GLY A 52 -5.53 -9.20 -2.10
N TRP A 53 -6.25 -8.18 -2.53
CA TRP A 53 -7.63 -8.29 -2.96
C TRP A 53 -7.87 -7.51 -4.23
N LEU A 54 -8.83 -7.99 -5.01
CA LEU A 54 -9.28 -7.37 -6.24
C LEU A 54 -10.81 -7.43 -6.30
N GLN A 55 -11.44 -6.29 -6.55
CA GLN A 55 -12.87 -6.17 -6.70
C GLN A 55 -13.24 -6.10 -8.18
N THR A 56 -14.22 -6.89 -8.56
CA THR A 56 -14.93 -6.78 -9.83
C THR A 56 -16.38 -6.34 -9.58
N ALA A 57 -17.20 -6.22 -10.63
CA ALA A 57 -18.61 -5.88 -10.48
C ALA A 57 -19.41 -6.90 -9.66
N GLY A 58 -18.98 -8.17 -9.60
CA GLY A 58 -19.74 -9.26 -8.97
C GLY A 58 -19.15 -9.82 -7.68
N GLU A 59 -17.85 -9.61 -7.43
CA GLU A 59 -17.16 -10.26 -6.32
C GLU A 59 -15.89 -9.54 -5.88
N VAL A 60 -15.40 -9.92 -4.70
CA VAL A 60 -14.05 -9.60 -4.23
C VAL A 60 -13.23 -10.89 -4.22
N VAL A 61 -12.21 -10.92 -5.07
CA VAL A 61 -11.25 -12.01 -5.17
C VAL A 61 -10.08 -11.74 -4.24
N TRP A 62 -9.76 -12.71 -3.39
CA TRP A 62 -8.60 -12.66 -2.50
C TRP A 62 -7.46 -13.48 -3.10
N LEU A 63 -6.31 -12.84 -3.25
CA LEU A 63 -5.11 -13.43 -3.85
C LEU A 63 -4.08 -13.74 -2.76
N ASN A 64 -3.49 -14.94 -2.80
CA ASN A 64 -2.40 -15.32 -1.90
C ASN A 64 -1.26 -15.92 -2.71
N LYS A 65 -0.27 -15.09 -3.06
CA LYS A 65 0.85 -15.43 -3.96
C LYS A 65 0.37 -16.06 -5.26
N GLN A 66 -0.67 -15.48 -5.85
CA GLN A 66 -1.32 -15.94 -7.06
C GLN A 66 -1.16 -14.92 -8.18
N GLN A 67 -1.07 -15.40 -9.41
CA GLN A 67 -1.13 -14.52 -10.56
C GLN A 67 -2.55 -13.98 -10.72
N VAL A 68 -2.67 -12.72 -11.11
CA VAL A 68 -3.98 -12.11 -11.41
C VAL A 68 -4.56 -12.77 -12.65
N GLN A 69 -5.63 -13.54 -12.48
CA GLN A 69 -6.40 -14.15 -13.56
C GLN A 69 -7.81 -13.55 -13.55
N LEU A 70 -8.11 -12.75 -14.56
CA LEU A 70 -9.41 -12.13 -14.75
C LEU A 70 -10.00 -12.59 -16.07
N ALA A 71 -11.32 -12.84 -16.09
CA ALA A 71 -12.02 -13.09 -17.33
C ALA A 71 -11.97 -11.84 -18.23
N ALA A 72 -11.85 -12.04 -19.54
CA ALA A 72 -11.65 -10.96 -20.52
C ALA A 72 -12.74 -9.87 -20.51
N HIS A 73 -13.92 -10.16 -19.93
CA HIS A 73 -15.07 -9.24 -19.88
C HIS A 73 -15.40 -8.75 -18.47
N THR A 74 -14.53 -9.00 -17.49
CA THR A 74 -14.78 -8.64 -16.09
C THR A 74 -13.69 -7.68 -15.62
N PRO A 75 -13.81 -6.38 -15.94
CA PRO A 75 -12.79 -5.42 -15.58
C PRO A 75 -12.71 -5.29 -14.05
N PRO A 76 -11.49 -5.15 -13.50
CA PRO A 76 -11.33 -4.84 -12.08
C PRO A 76 -11.80 -3.40 -11.83
N LEU A 77 -12.46 -3.16 -10.69
CA LEU A 77 -12.93 -1.84 -10.28
C LEU A 77 -11.98 -1.20 -9.26
N ALA A 78 -11.47 -2.01 -8.34
CA ALA A 78 -10.49 -1.60 -7.36
C ALA A 78 -9.62 -2.80 -6.98
N ALA A 79 -8.40 -2.54 -6.52
CA ALA A 79 -7.55 -3.59 -5.97
C ALA A 79 -6.51 -2.98 -5.03
N GLU A 80 -6.08 -3.77 -4.06
CA GLU A 80 -4.83 -3.54 -3.34
C GLU A 80 -4.02 -4.82 -3.36
N LEU A 81 -2.82 -4.74 -3.91
CA LEU A 81 -1.95 -5.87 -4.17
C LEU A 81 -0.57 -5.59 -3.58
N PHE A 82 0.16 -6.64 -3.22
CA PHE A 82 1.55 -6.54 -2.79
C PHE A 82 2.35 -7.78 -3.17
N ALA A 83 3.64 -7.58 -3.36
CA ALA A 83 4.65 -8.62 -3.54
C ALA A 83 5.99 -8.12 -3.01
N GLY A 84 6.49 -8.74 -1.93
CA GLY A 84 7.65 -8.24 -1.22
C GLY A 84 7.41 -6.82 -0.70
N ASP A 85 8.28 -5.89 -1.10
CA ASP A 85 8.26 -4.48 -0.69
C ASP A 85 7.49 -3.58 -1.68
N THR A 86 6.94 -4.15 -2.75
CA THR A 86 6.14 -3.41 -3.71
C THR A 86 4.65 -3.60 -3.44
N CYS A 87 3.91 -2.49 -3.41
CA CYS A 87 2.49 -2.41 -3.23
C CYS A 87 1.85 -1.71 -4.43
N TRP A 88 0.65 -2.14 -4.82
CA TRP A 88 -0.14 -1.50 -5.87
C TRP A 88 -1.54 -1.20 -5.38
N GLN A 89 -2.07 -0.04 -5.76
CA GLN A 89 -3.46 0.34 -5.55
C GLN A 89 -4.08 0.67 -6.89
N LEU A 90 -5.21 0.05 -7.19
CA LEU A 90 -5.95 0.24 -8.41
C LEU A 90 -7.26 0.96 -8.09
N SER A 91 -7.56 2.00 -8.85
CA SER A 91 -8.86 2.67 -8.81
C SER A 91 -9.42 2.86 -10.22
N SER A 92 -10.72 2.61 -10.40
CA SER A 92 -11.42 2.95 -11.63
C SER A 92 -11.65 4.46 -11.72
N LEU A 93 -11.35 5.03 -12.87
CA LEU A 93 -11.62 6.42 -13.22
C LEU A 93 -12.80 6.52 -14.21
N PRO A 94 -13.41 7.71 -14.34
CA PRO A 94 -14.42 7.97 -15.37
C PRO A 94 -13.90 7.65 -16.79
N ARG A 95 -14.84 7.37 -17.70
CA ARG A 95 -14.57 7.14 -19.14
C ARG A 95 -13.73 5.89 -19.43
N GLY A 96 -13.88 4.84 -18.62
CA GLY A 96 -13.22 3.55 -18.86
C GLY A 96 -11.70 3.65 -18.77
N ARG A 97 -11.22 4.34 -17.74
CA ARG A 97 -9.81 4.49 -17.42
C ARG A 97 -9.56 3.95 -16.03
N TRP A 98 -8.31 3.62 -15.75
CA TRP A 98 -7.87 3.16 -14.44
C TRP A 98 -6.60 3.88 -14.04
N GLN A 99 -6.47 4.15 -12.76
CA GLN A 99 -5.23 4.61 -12.16
C GLN A 99 -4.61 3.44 -11.40
N LEU A 100 -3.36 3.13 -11.71
CA LEU A 100 -2.56 2.18 -10.98
C LEU A 100 -1.45 2.95 -10.27
N ASP A 101 -1.57 3.06 -8.96
CA ASP A 101 -0.53 3.56 -8.09
C ASP A 101 0.38 2.41 -7.68
N ARG A 102 1.69 2.63 -7.77
CA ARG A 102 2.73 1.71 -7.33
C ARG A 102 3.56 2.40 -6.26
N HIS A 103 3.76 1.71 -5.15
CA HIS A 103 4.66 2.11 -4.08
C HIS A 103 5.70 1.03 -3.85
N ASP A 104 6.98 1.40 -3.87
CA ASP A 104 8.05 0.52 -3.39
C ASP A 104 8.49 1.07 -2.03
N VAL A 105 8.47 0.24 -0.97
CA VAL A 105 8.72 0.64 0.42
C VAL A 105 9.91 -0.14 0.98
N ASN A 106 11.07 0.49 1.05
CA ASN A 106 12.30 -0.14 1.54
C ASN A 106 12.62 0.29 2.99
N LEU A 107 12.80 -0.70 3.86
CA LEU A 107 13.12 -0.52 5.29
C LEU A 107 14.62 -0.40 5.59
N ASP A 108 15.48 -0.86 4.69
CA ASP A 108 16.92 -1.00 4.93
C ASP A 108 17.75 0.20 4.41
N GLU A 109 17.09 1.25 3.93
CA GLU A 109 17.76 2.39 3.30
C GLU A 109 18.27 3.42 4.32
N GLN A 110 19.50 3.90 4.14
CA GLN A 110 20.15 4.87 5.05
C GLN A 110 19.59 6.31 4.93
N GLU A 111 18.89 6.60 3.84
CA GLU A 111 18.28 7.91 3.55
C GLU A 111 16.75 7.80 3.49
N PRO A 112 16.06 7.77 4.65
CA PRO A 112 14.62 7.63 4.66
C PRO A 112 13.96 8.89 4.12
N THR A 113 12.95 8.69 3.28
CA THR A 113 12.11 9.75 2.72
C THR A 113 10.76 9.86 3.45
N HIS A 114 10.38 8.81 4.19
CA HIS A 114 9.10 8.72 4.88
C HIS A 114 9.26 8.16 6.31
N LEU A 115 8.26 8.43 7.14
CA LEU A 115 7.93 7.65 8.32
C LEU A 115 6.80 6.68 7.99
N ALA A 116 6.99 5.41 8.31
CA ALA A 116 5.97 4.39 8.16
C ALA A 116 5.40 3.97 9.52
N ARG A 117 4.09 3.75 9.58
CA ARG A 117 3.42 3.12 10.72
C ARG A 117 2.61 1.95 10.24
N VAL A 118 2.70 0.82 10.94
CA VAL A 118 1.79 -0.31 10.69
C VAL A 118 0.44 -0.03 11.35
N VAL A 119 -0.64 -0.12 10.59
CA VAL A 119 -2.01 -0.13 11.10
C VAL A 119 -2.73 -1.40 10.71
N ARG A 120 -3.66 -1.84 11.56
CA ARG A 120 -4.43 -3.06 11.35
C ARG A 120 -5.90 -2.69 11.19
N HIS A 121 -6.53 -3.25 10.16
CA HIS A 121 -7.96 -3.10 9.90
C HIS A 121 -8.58 -4.49 9.81
N LEU A 122 -9.74 -4.67 10.42
CA LEU A 122 -10.51 -5.91 10.24
C LEU A 122 -11.03 -5.97 8.81
N ALA A 123 -10.75 -7.06 8.09
CA ALA A 123 -11.39 -7.34 6.83
C ALA A 123 -12.86 -7.67 7.11
N VAL A 124 -13.77 -7.00 6.39
CA VAL A 124 -15.23 -7.17 6.53
C VAL A 124 -15.67 -8.62 6.25
N GLN A 125 -14.90 -9.37 5.46
CA GLN A 125 -15.14 -10.79 5.18
C GLN A 125 -13.93 -11.63 5.59
N ARG A 126 -14.19 -12.80 6.17
CA ARG A 126 -13.24 -13.87 6.54
C ARG A 126 -12.45 -13.72 7.85
N GLY A 127 -12.75 -12.74 8.70
CA GLY A 127 -12.07 -12.60 10.00
C GLY A 127 -10.54 -12.42 9.85
N ARG A 128 -10.09 -11.89 8.71
CA ARG A 128 -8.68 -11.58 8.45
C ARG A 128 -8.37 -10.17 8.91
N GLN A 129 -7.14 -9.91 9.32
CA GLN A 129 -6.65 -8.56 9.58
C GLN A 129 -5.83 -8.10 8.38
N LEU A 130 -6.25 -6.99 7.76
CA LEU A 130 -5.46 -6.28 6.77
C LEU A 130 -4.46 -5.39 7.49
N MET A 131 -3.20 -5.47 7.08
CA MET A 131 -2.14 -4.65 7.63
C MET A 131 -1.66 -3.67 6.57
N TYR A 132 -1.63 -2.40 6.94
CA TYR A 132 -1.24 -1.32 6.05
C TYR A 132 -0.01 -0.60 6.59
N TRP A 133 0.83 -0.14 5.67
CA TRP A 133 1.75 0.94 5.95
C TRP A 133 1.06 2.27 5.74
N GLN A 134 0.90 3.07 6.79
CA GLN A 134 0.66 4.50 6.65
C GLN A 134 2.00 5.19 6.41
N LEU A 135 2.13 5.86 5.26
CA LEU A 135 3.33 6.53 4.82
C LEU A 135 3.18 8.04 5.02
N TRP A 136 4.05 8.58 5.86
CA TRP A 136 4.08 9.99 6.25
C TRP A 136 5.30 10.66 5.66
N GLN A 137 5.10 11.81 5.03
CA GLN A 137 6.17 12.63 4.47
C GLN A 137 5.98 14.10 4.85
N ALA A 138 6.91 14.95 4.45
CA ALA A 138 6.85 16.37 4.78
C ALA A 138 5.78 17.03 3.91
N GLY A 139 4.84 17.71 4.56
CA GLY A 139 3.89 18.62 3.93
C GLY A 139 4.54 19.96 3.58
N GLU A 140 3.71 20.92 3.14
CA GLU A 140 4.15 22.24 2.69
C GLU A 140 4.91 23.02 3.78
N ASP A 141 4.48 22.89 5.05
CA ASP A 141 5.10 23.54 6.20
C ASP A 141 6.18 22.68 6.91
N ASN A 142 6.64 21.61 6.28
CA ASN A 142 7.47 20.55 6.91
C ASN A 142 6.80 19.81 8.07
N ALA A 143 5.49 19.97 8.26
CA ALA A 143 4.71 19.13 9.16
C ALA A 143 4.56 17.72 8.57
N PRO A 144 4.53 16.65 9.38
CA PRO A 144 4.31 15.30 8.89
C PRO A 144 2.86 15.13 8.43
N GLU A 145 2.68 14.63 7.21
CA GLU A 145 1.37 14.36 6.61
C GLU A 145 1.29 12.91 6.08
N CYS A 146 0.20 12.21 6.41
CA CYS A 146 -0.07 10.89 5.88
C CYS A 146 -0.55 11.00 4.42
N ARG A 147 0.31 10.66 3.46
CA ARG A 147 0.01 10.80 2.02
C ARG A 147 -0.50 9.52 1.39
N ALA A 148 -0.14 8.37 1.93
CA ALA A 148 -0.59 7.07 1.43
C ALA A 148 -0.79 6.06 2.55
N ALA A 149 -1.69 5.11 2.32
CA ALA A 149 -1.83 3.90 3.12
C ALA A 149 -1.83 2.70 2.17
N VAL A 150 -0.80 1.86 2.23
CA VAL A 150 -0.61 0.76 1.27
C VAL A 150 -0.68 -0.59 1.95
N LEU A 151 -1.38 -1.54 1.33
CA LEU A 151 -1.55 -2.88 1.86
C LEU A 151 -0.19 -3.60 1.89
N ARG A 152 0.19 -4.09 3.06
CA ARG A 152 1.47 -4.80 3.28
C ARG A 152 1.28 -6.30 3.42
N SER A 153 0.25 -6.70 4.15
CA SER A 153 -0.03 -8.11 4.43
C SER A 153 -1.47 -8.29 4.86
N PHE A 154 -1.91 -9.54 4.85
CA PHE A 154 -3.10 -9.96 5.59
C PHE A 154 -2.72 -11.11 6.51
N GLU A 155 -3.14 -11.03 7.76
CA GLU A 155 -2.97 -12.07 8.77
C GLU A 155 -4.33 -12.75 8.99
N GLU A 156 -4.32 -14.07 9.13
CA GLU A 156 -5.51 -14.76 9.65
C GLU A 156 -5.61 -14.40 11.14
N SER A 157 -6.77 -13.89 11.58
CA SER A 157 -6.96 -13.68 13.01
C SER A 157 -6.88 -15.05 13.68
N PRO A 158 -6.10 -15.20 14.76
CA PRO A 158 -6.24 -16.38 15.60
C PRO A 158 -7.69 -16.41 16.08
N VAL A 159 -8.39 -17.49 15.76
CA VAL A 159 -9.73 -17.80 16.27
C VAL A 159 -9.61 -18.23 17.72
#